data_AF-A0A4V1J0V9-F1
#
_entry.id   AF-A0A4V1J0V9-F1
#
_cell.length_a   1.000
_cell.length_b   1.000
_cell.length_c   1.000
_cell.angle_alpha   90.00
_cell.angle_beta   90.00
_cell.angle_gamma   90.00
#
_symmetry.space_group_name_H-M   'P 1'
#
loop_
_entity.id
_entity.type
_entity.pdbx_description
1 polymer ?
#
loop_
_entity_poly.entity_id
_entity_poly.type
_entity_poly.pdbx_seq_one_letter_code
_entity_poly.pdbx_strand_id
1 'polypeptide(L)' 'QNVPHWAQPTNLTQQLRQQQTIDPDRIFGRVEPIRMEAIFNKRDQKFRHRTSSAHWIGTDQLTEEEEQAYRERMGYR' A
#
# COMPACT_ATOMS: atom_id res chain seq x y z
N GLN A 1 24.80 16.30 1.39
CA GLN A 1 24.21 15.31 0.46
C GLN A 1 23.62 16.06 -0.71
N ASN A 2 23.96 15.68 -1.94
CA ASN A 2 23.38 16.31 -3.13
C ASN A 2 22.10 15.54 -3.50
N VAL A 3 20.99 16.25 -3.64
CA VAL A 3 19.69 15.64 -3.97
C VAL A 3 19.72 15.23 -5.45
N PRO A 4 19.39 13.98 -5.80
CA PRO A 4 19.41 13.53 -7.18
C PRO A 4 18.39 14.32 -8.01
N HIS A 5 18.67 14.50 -9.30
CA HIS A 5 17.87 15.35 -10.19
C HIS A 5 16.37 15.06 -10.14
N TRP A 6 15.97 13.79 -10.12
CA TRP A 6 14.56 13.38 -10.07
C TRP A 6 13.85 13.76 -8.77
N ALA A 7 14.58 13.93 -7.66
CA ALA A 7 14.05 14.27 -6.35
C ALA A 7 14.12 15.78 -6.05
N GLN A 8 14.56 16.60 -7.01
CA GLN A 8 14.54 18.06 -6.88
C GLN A 8 13.10 18.60 -6.97
N PRO A 9 12.72 19.69 -6.27
CA PRO A 9 11.33 20.10 -6.11
C PRO A 9 10.52 20.27 -7.41
N THR A 10 11.14 20.84 -8.45
CA THR A 10 10.51 21.06 -9.75
C THR A 10 10.22 19.74 -10.47
N ASN A 11 11.23 18.88 -10.55
CA ASN A 11 11.15 17.57 -11.20
C ASN A 11 10.22 16.63 -10.44
N LEU A 12 10.33 16.60 -9.10
CA LEU A 12 9.49 15.77 -8.24
C LEU A 12 8.02 16.14 -8.39
N THR A 13 7.68 17.44 -8.38
CA THR A 13 6.30 17.89 -8.55
C THR A 13 5.72 17.49 -9.91
N GLN A 14 6.51 17.60 -10.98
CA GLN A 14 6.09 17.16 -12.31
C GLN A 14 5.84 15.65 -12.35
N GLN A 15 6.74 14.85 -11.77
CA GLN A 15 6.61 13.39 -11.73
C GLN A 15 5.39 12.95 -10.90
N LEU A 16 5.18 13.55 -9.73
CA LEU A 16 4.01 13.25 -8.88
C LEU A 16 2.69 13.54 -9.59
N ARG A 17 2.59 14.67 -10.32
CA ARG A 17 1.40 14.98 -11.12
C ARG A 17 1.14 13.97 -12.24
N GLN A 18 2.19 13.41 -12.83
CA GLN A 18 2.05 12.35 -13.84
C GLN A 18 1.62 11.02 -13.21
N GLN A 19 2.12 10.71 -12.02
CA GLN A 19 1.85 9.46 -11.32
C GLN A 19 0.51 9.41 -10.59
N GLN A 20 -0.12 10.55 -10.30
CA GLN A 20 -1.30 10.63 -9.42
C GLN A 20 -2.52 9.79 -9.86
N THR A 21 -2.65 9.50 -11.16
CA THR A 21 -3.78 8.73 -11.72
C THR A 21 -3.39 7.31 -12.15
N ILE A 22 -2.19 6.86 -11.77
CA ILE A 22 -1.73 5.52 -12.11
C ILE A 22 -2.22 4.56 -11.03
N ASP A 23 -2.89 3.49 -11.44
CA ASP A 23 -3.40 2.46 -10.52
C ASP A 23 -2.21 1.69 -9.88
N PRO A 24 -1.96 1.83 -8.57
CA PRO A 24 -0.86 1.15 -7.91
C PRO A 24 -1.06 -0.37 -7.86
N ASP A 25 -2.29 -0.87 -7.85
CA ASP A 25 -2.58 -2.31 -7.79
C ASP A 25 -2.18 -3.00 -9.10
N ARG A 26 -2.16 -2.27 -10.23
CA ARG A 26 -1.63 -2.79 -11.51
C ARG A 26 -0.11 -2.92 -11.53
N ILE A 27 0.60 -2.14 -10.71
CA ILE A 27 2.06 -2.15 -10.67
C ILE A 27 2.57 -3.12 -9.61
N PHE A 28 2.01 -3.04 -8.40
CA PHE A 28 2.50 -3.77 -7.24
C PHE A 28 1.66 -5.02 -6.91
N GLY A 29 0.43 -5.08 -7.40
CA GLY A 29 -0.51 -6.14 -7.04
C GLY A 29 -1.01 -6.04 -5.60
N ARG A 30 -1.71 -7.09 -5.17
CA ARG A 30 -2.23 -7.19 -3.81
C ARG A 30 -1.10 -7.28 -2.80
N VAL A 31 -1.22 -6.51 -1.72
CA VAL A 31 -0.32 -6.64 -0.56
C VAL A 31 -0.62 -7.95 0.17
N GLU A 32 0.32 -8.88 0.11
CA GLU A 32 0.22 -10.17 0.79
C GLU A 32 0.43 -10.02 2.31
N PRO A 33 -0.18 -10.91 3.13
CA PRO A 33 0.03 -10.91 4.58
C PRO A 33 1.51 -11.06 4.96
N ILE A 34 1.94 -10.29 5.96
CA ILE A 34 3.31 -10.33 6.47
C ILE A 34 3.55 -11.65 7.20
N ARG A 35 4.52 -12.44 6.71
CA ARG A 35 4.99 -13.67 7.36
C ARG A 35 6.27 -13.41 8.13
N MET A 36 6.13 -13.15 9.43
CA MET A 36 7.26 -12.79 10.31
C MET A 36 8.32 -13.89 10.37
N GLU A 37 7.92 -15.16 10.37
CA GLU A 37 8.85 -16.28 10.39
C GLU A 37 9.72 -16.35 9.13
N ALA A 38 9.17 -15.95 7.99
CA ALA A 38 9.91 -15.92 6.72
C ALA A 38 10.93 -14.77 6.70
N ILE A 39 10.57 -13.60 7.24
CA ILE A 39 11.45 -12.43 7.28
C ILE A 39 12.63 -12.66 8.23
N PHE A 40 12.37 -13.21 9.42
CA PHE A 40 13.38 -13.36 10.47
C PHE A 40 14.02 -14.74 10.52
N ASN A 41 13.61 -15.66 9.64
CA ASN A 41 14.05 -17.06 9.60
C ASN A 41 14.04 -17.75 10.97
N LYS A 42 13.04 -17.43 11.82
CA LYS A 42 12.90 -17.97 13.17
C LYS A 42 11.45 -18.01 13.61
N ARG A 43 11.14 -18.91 14.55
CA ARG A 43 9.84 -18.96 15.24
C ARG A 43 9.98 -18.27 16.60
N ASP A 44 9.09 -17.33 16.89
CA ASP A 44 9.04 -16.60 18.17
C ASP A 44 7.57 -16.44 18.58
N GLN A 45 7.26 -16.58 19.87
CA GLN A 45 5.90 -16.38 20.38
C GLN A 45 5.38 -14.97 20.09
N LYS A 46 6.30 -13.99 20.00
CA LYS A 46 5.99 -12.60 19.64
C LYS A 46 5.45 -12.43 18.22
N PHE A 47 5.65 -13.41 17.34
CA PHE A 47 5.19 -13.40 15.95
C PHE A 47 3.77 -13.97 15.78
N ARG A 48 3.16 -14.52 16.84
CA ARG A 48 1.80 -15.03 16.79
C ARG A 48 0.82 -13.90 16.47
N HIS A 49 -0.23 -14.22 15.72
CA HIS A 49 -1.31 -13.30 15.40
C HIS A 49 -1.86 -12.62 16.65
N ARG A 50 -1.92 -11.28 16.63
CA ARG A 50 -2.62 -10.50 17.65
C ARG A 50 -4.12 -10.64 17.43
N THR A 51 -4.88 -10.78 18.51
CA THR A 51 -6.29 -11.16 18.43
C THR A 51 -7.24 -9.98 18.19
N SER A 52 -6.96 -8.78 18.72
CA SER A 52 -7.86 -7.62 18.54
C SER A 52 -7.36 -6.59 17.52
N SER A 53 -6.07 -6.23 17.55
CA SER A 53 -5.50 -5.22 16.64
C SER A 53 -5.26 -5.72 15.20
N ALA A 54 -5.34 -7.03 14.98
CA ALA A 54 -5.25 -7.63 13.65
C ALA A 54 -6.61 -8.14 13.13
N HIS A 55 -7.71 -7.77 13.79
CA HIS A 55 -9.04 -8.27 13.50
C HIS A 55 -9.88 -7.24 12.74
N TRP A 56 -9.50 -6.99 11.49
CA TRP A 56 -10.22 -6.12 10.54
C TRP A 56 -11.17 -6.97 9.69
N ILE A 57 -12.17 -7.58 10.32
CA ILE A 57 -13.18 -8.40 9.62
C ILE A 57 -14.60 -7.86 9.86
N GLY A 58 -15.54 -8.21 8.99
CA GLY A 58 -16.93 -7.76 9.10
C GLY A 58 -17.09 -6.33 8.62
N THR A 59 -17.59 -5.43 9.48
CA THR A 59 -17.85 -4.02 9.14
C THR A 59 -16.61 -3.20 8.83
N ASP A 60 -15.44 -3.70 9.21
CA ASP A 60 -14.14 -3.05 8.99
C ASP A 60 -13.51 -3.42 7.63
N GLN A 61 -14.11 -4.37 6.90
CA GLN A 61 -13.64 -4.76 5.58
C GLN A 61 -14.15 -3.77 4.52
N LEU A 62 -13.28 -3.40 3.59
CA LEU A 62 -13.67 -2.60 2.43
C LEU A 62 -14.64 -3.39 1.54
N THR A 63 -15.74 -2.75 1.17
CA THR A 63 -16.71 -3.29 0.20
C THR A 63 -16.24 -3.04 -1.23
N GLU A 64 -16.74 -3.84 -2.17
CA GLU A 64 -16.45 -3.66 -3.61
C GLU A 64 -16.92 -2.28 -4.11
N GLU A 65 -18.03 -1.78 -3.57
CA GLU A 65 -18.58 -0.46 -3.89
C GLU A 65 -17.64 0.68 -3.44
N GLU A 66 -17.09 0.58 -2.22
CA GLU A 66 -16.12 1.55 -1.70
C GLU A 66 -14.81 1.52 -2.49
N GLU A 67 -14.35 0.33 -2.88
CA GLU A 67 -13.17 0.18 -3.72
C GLU A 67 -13.40 0.83 -5.09
N GLN A 68 -14.52 0.56 -5.73
CA GLN A 68 -14.85 1.15 -7.03
C GLN A 68 -14.98 2.67 -6.94
N ALA A 69 -15.70 3.20 -5.95
CA ALA A 69 -15.84 4.63 -5.72
C ALA A 69 -14.48 5.31 -5.46
N TYR A 70 -13.58 4.64 -4.74
CA TYR A 70 -12.21 5.12 -4.52
C TYR A 70 -11.41 5.18 -5.83
N ARG A 71 -11.47 4.13 -6.66
CA ARG A 71 -10.78 4.08 -7.96
C ARG A 71 -11.26 5.18 -8.91
N GLU A 72 -12.56 5.42 -8.96
CA GLU A 72 -13.17 6.50 -9.74
C GLU A 72 -12.73 7.88 -9.24
N ARG A 73 -12.75 8.10 -7.92
CA ARG A 73 -12.29 9.36 -7.30
C ARG A 73 -10.83 9.66 -7.60
N MET A 74 -9.98 8.63 -7.59
CA MET A 74 -8.55 8.76 -7.88
C MET A 74 -8.26 8.88 -9.39
N GLY A 75 -9.24 8.59 -10.24
CA GLY A 75 -9.08 8.61 -11.69
C GLY A 75 -8.08 7.58 -12.19
N TYR A 76 -7.95 6.45 -11.48
CA TYR A 76 -7.06 5.36 -11.84
C TYR A 76 -7.38 4.81 -13.23
N ARG A 77 -6.33 4.52 -14.02
CA ARG A 77 -6.44 4.05 -15.42
C ARG A 77 -5.76 2.72 -15.67
#